data_AF-A0A6A4BG66-F1
#
_entry.id   AF-A0A6A4BG66-F1
#
_cell.length_a   1.000
_cell.length_b   1.000
_cell.length_c   1.000
_cell.angle_alpha   90.00
_cell.angle_beta   90.00
_cell.angle_gamma   90.00
#
_symmetry.space_group_name_H-M   'P 1'
#
loop_
_entity.id
_entity.type
_entity.pdbx_description
1 polymer ?
#
loop_
_entity_poly.entity_id
_entity_poly.type
_entity_poly.pdbx_seq_one_letter_code
_entity_poly.pdbx_strand_id
1 'polypeptide(L)'
;MDARMAPLDLTDLKAKASKSGELPKDGDFLKLLEWNDEDRGKVKNIKAIGDIVGFTGPEFYVRKEILCVLENFKKFLQVKLCKTSEEFRKEQFIFMGTPGTGKSCILALICFYLAIVSDVPVVWHRVEAVGLPVTRLFHQGKFYEWIDETGSTYLTIFKTKIDDEFDPASCWFCLDGWNQEQLARTNFGPAFTLLATSGQFEIKGESGAKQIICLVPYWKLDDMKDLAAKFRNLNESDVADRYCVSGGSLRDFLQPKTDAANAVDAALNKLDAAGAELLLTTRGWSSSKQVDRIRMLGVQDTSNPEHYLKYRDWRSCVTSKMAIEYLVTLMKPEYFQKFVVIAKDLKDPRLEGVVLEQLFHSYVRNQESVGISYMKYDNQKRNTHPDPGHASMRDDMGSVKFGRSTELGEPLIVKREGETLDAFVGVMERWAKDPDEMDYLIPAFSTCETIDAVAKWEFKSKTGVAVKRFCLLQLTMADKHKCEASVLSKFAQPFLGEDEQVCYMALLCGDDEDKSDKNAEQKKIRRMETFRLNPVVIALENDKSFPSFPLYVATHALL
;
A
#
# COMPACT_ATOMS: atom_id res chain seq x y z
N MET A 1 -12.91 44.77 39.14
CA MET A 1 -13.74 45.33 38.05
C MET A 1 -13.92 44.23 37.04
N ASP A 2 -15.07 43.55 37.12
CA ASP A 2 -15.50 42.50 36.18
C ASP A 2 -15.78 43.13 34.82
N ALA A 3 -14.91 42.89 33.84
CA ALA A 3 -15.31 42.99 32.45
C ALA A 3 -16.08 41.71 32.11
N ARG A 4 -17.38 41.68 32.40
CA ARG A 4 -18.29 40.73 31.76
C ARG A 4 -18.23 41.04 30.27
N MET A 5 -17.42 40.28 29.52
CA MET A 5 -17.53 40.28 28.06
C MET A 5 -18.98 39.98 27.73
N ALA A 6 -19.62 40.85 26.95
CA ALA A 6 -20.96 40.58 26.44
C ALA A 6 -20.95 39.20 25.75
N PRO A 7 -22.03 38.40 25.89
CA PRO A 7 -22.14 37.16 25.14
C PRO A 7 -21.94 37.46 23.65
N LEU A 8 -21.10 36.66 23.01
CA LEU A 8 -20.73 36.81 21.62
C LEU A 8 -21.95 36.44 20.76
N ASP A 9 -22.56 37.35 20.00
CA ASP A 9 -23.76 36.99 19.20
C ASP A 9 -23.42 36.06 18.02
N LEU A 10 -24.19 34.98 17.82
CA LEU A 10 -23.98 34.03 16.74
C LEU A 10 -24.23 34.69 15.40
N THR A 11 -25.17 35.63 15.35
CA THR A 11 -25.50 36.42 14.16
C THR A 11 -24.29 37.25 13.74
N ASP A 12 -23.64 37.92 14.69
CA ASP A 12 -22.41 38.69 14.45
C ASP A 12 -21.25 37.81 14.00
N LEU A 13 -21.11 36.60 14.58
CA LEU A 13 -20.08 35.66 14.19
C LEU A 13 -20.32 35.16 12.75
N LYS A 14 -21.56 34.76 12.44
CA LYS A 14 -22.01 34.35 11.09
C LYS A 14 -21.79 35.46 10.06
N ALA A 15 -22.05 36.72 10.41
CA ALA A 15 -21.86 37.87 9.53
C ALA A 15 -20.38 38.11 9.15
N LYS A 16 -19.43 37.63 9.97
CA LYS A 16 -17.99 37.73 9.72
C LYS A 16 -17.42 36.54 8.93
N ALA A 17 -18.26 35.59 8.53
CA ALA A 17 -17.83 34.45 7.72
C ALA A 17 -17.29 34.92 6.36
N SER A 18 -16.14 34.41 5.95
CA SER A 18 -15.55 34.69 4.64
C SER A 18 -16.31 34.03 3.50
N LYS A 19 -17.02 32.92 3.79
CA LYS A 19 -17.91 32.23 2.84
C LYS A 19 -19.12 31.70 3.61
N SER A 20 -20.29 31.75 2.98
CA SER A 20 -21.50 31.12 3.51
C SER A 20 -22.42 30.67 2.38
N GLY A 21 -23.34 29.77 2.69
CA GLY A 21 -24.32 29.26 1.71
C GLY A 21 -25.22 28.19 2.31
N GLU A 22 -26.08 27.63 1.46
CA GLU A 22 -26.96 26.53 1.83
C GLU A 22 -26.20 25.20 1.89
N LEU A 23 -26.57 24.33 2.82
CA LEU A 23 -26.14 22.94 2.83
C LEU A 23 -26.85 22.16 1.69
N PRO A 24 -26.19 21.14 1.10
CA PRO A 24 -26.79 20.35 0.04
C PRO A 24 -28.08 19.65 0.50
N LYS A 25 -29.07 19.60 -0.38
CA LYS A 25 -30.38 18.95 -0.12
C LYS A 25 -30.51 17.60 -0.82
N ASP A 26 -29.57 17.29 -1.70
CA ASP A 26 -29.50 16.08 -2.51
C ASP A 26 -28.07 15.52 -2.52
N GLY A 27 -27.94 14.25 -2.91
CA GLY A 27 -26.68 13.53 -2.97
C GLY A 27 -26.72 12.19 -2.23
N ASP A 28 -25.85 11.27 -2.65
CA ASP A 28 -25.85 9.90 -2.12
C ASP A 28 -25.40 9.82 -0.65
N PHE A 29 -24.65 10.82 -0.18
CA PHE A 29 -24.16 10.91 1.19
C PHE A 29 -25.30 11.05 2.22
N LEU A 30 -26.51 11.45 1.81
CA LEU A 30 -27.68 11.49 2.69
C LEU A 30 -28.05 10.09 3.21
N LYS A 31 -27.64 9.04 2.49
CA LYS A 31 -27.85 7.63 2.87
C LYS A 31 -26.58 6.97 3.41
N LEU A 32 -25.61 7.76 3.89
CA LEU A 32 -24.28 7.27 4.32
C LEU A 32 -24.34 6.06 5.25
N LEU A 33 -25.26 6.06 6.23
CA LEU A 33 -25.39 4.98 7.22
C LEU A 33 -26.33 3.82 6.79
N GLU A 34 -26.86 3.89 5.57
CA GLU A 34 -27.63 2.83 4.89
C GLU A 34 -26.76 2.03 3.91
N TRP A 35 -25.58 2.56 3.55
CA TRP A 35 -24.66 1.87 2.65
C TRP A 35 -24.24 0.51 3.23
N ASN A 36 -24.24 -0.50 2.38
CA ASN A 36 -23.96 -1.89 2.78
C ASN A 36 -23.14 -2.63 1.70
N ASP A 37 -23.00 -3.95 1.83
CA ASP A 37 -22.17 -4.74 0.92
C ASP A 37 -22.66 -4.71 -0.54
N GLU A 38 -23.93 -4.41 -0.80
CA GLU A 38 -24.44 -4.17 -2.15
C GLU A 38 -23.87 -2.90 -2.78
N ASP A 39 -23.39 -1.94 -1.97
CA ASP A 39 -22.76 -0.72 -2.44
C ASP A 39 -21.25 -0.86 -2.66
N ARG A 40 -20.65 -1.99 -2.26
CA ARG A 40 -19.22 -2.25 -2.47
C ARG A 40 -18.87 -2.12 -3.95
N GLY A 41 -17.81 -1.37 -4.23
CA GLY A 41 -17.33 -1.07 -5.57
C GLY A 41 -18.14 0.03 -6.27
N LYS A 42 -19.28 0.49 -5.75
CA LYS A 42 -20.02 1.58 -6.37
C LYS A 42 -19.37 2.93 -6.09
N VAL A 43 -19.55 3.85 -7.03
CA VAL A 43 -19.20 5.26 -6.87
C VAL A 43 -20.47 6.02 -6.44
N LYS A 44 -20.32 6.88 -5.44
CA LYS A 44 -21.38 7.72 -4.86
C LYS A 44 -21.15 9.17 -5.23
N ASN A 45 -22.18 9.86 -5.67
CA ASN A 45 -22.10 11.29 -5.98
C ASN A 45 -22.00 12.11 -4.69
N ILE A 46 -20.88 12.82 -4.54
CA ILE A 46 -20.57 13.70 -3.41
C ILE A 46 -20.16 15.10 -3.87
N LYS A 47 -20.49 15.47 -5.12
CA LYS A 47 -20.07 16.75 -5.73
C LYS A 47 -20.48 17.95 -4.91
N ALA A 48 -21.69 17.96 -4.37
CA ALA A 48 -22.17 19.08 -3.57
C ALA A 48 -21.34 19.30 -2.30
N ILE A 49 -20.78 18.24 -1.70
CA ILE A 49 -19.83 18.36 -0.60
C ILE A 49 -18.51 18.90 -1.11
N GLY A 50 -17.99 18.34 -2.20
CA GLY A 50 -16.75 18.79 -2.85
C GLY A 50 -16.76 20.26 -3.22
N ASP A 51 -17.86 20.79 -3.72
CA ASP A 51 -18.04 22.21 -4.09
C ASP A 51 -17.96 23.15 -2.85
N ILE A 52 -18.33 22.65 -1.67
CA ILE A 52 -18.25 23.42 -0.42
C ILE A 52 -16.85 23.33 0.18
N VAL A 53 -16.30 22.11 0.30
CA VAL A 53 -15.07 21.85 1.07
C VAL A 53 -13.79 21.92 0.24
N GLY A 54 -13.87 21.71 -1.08
CA GLY A 54 -12.80 21.93 -2.05
C GLY A 54 -11.81 20.78 -2.25
N PHE A 55 -11.91 19.65 -1.54
CA PHE A 55 -10.86 18.60 -1.55
C PHE A 55 -11.32 17.17 -1.79
N THR A 56 -12.61 16.86 -1.70
CA THR A 56 -13.10 15.47 -1.78
C THR A 56 -13.26 14.95 -3.21
N GLY A 57 -13.24 15.85 -4.19
CA GLY A 57 -13.67 15.54 -5.55
C GLY A 57 -15.20 15.33 -5.65
N PRO A 58 -15.71 15.00 -6.85
CA PRO A 58 -17.15 14.87 -7.11
C PRO A 58 -17.74 13.53 -6.70
N GLU A 59 -16.91 12.52 -6.44
CA GLU A 59 -17.29 11.13 -6.41
C GLU A 59 -16.55 10.38 -5.29
N PHE A 60 -17.25 9.44 -4.63
CA PHE A 60 -16.72 8.64 -3.54
C PHE A 60 -16.85 7.15 -3.84
N TYR A 61 -15.73 6.43 -3.87
CA TYR A 61 -15.72 4.99 -4.11
C TYR A 61 -15.87 4.20 -2.81
N VAL A 62 -16.86 3.30 -2.76
CA VAL A 62 -17.23 2.55 -1.56
C VAL A 62 -16.43 1.24 -1.47
N ARG A 63 -15.46 1.18 -0.55
CA ARG A 63 -14.72 -0.06 -0.23
C ARG A 63 -15.37 -0.84 0.90
N LYS A 64 -15.07 -2.14 0.99
CA LYS A 64 -15.51 -2.96 2.13
C LYS A 64 -15.02 -2.38 3.46
N GLU A 65 -13.79 -1.88 3.47
CA GLU A 65 -13.16 -1.27 4.64
C GLU A 65 -13.93 -0.04 5.12
N ILE A 66 -14.44 0.77 4.20
CA ILE A 66 -15.25 1.95 4.54
C ILE A 66 -16.58 1.54 5.18
N LEU A 67 -17.22 0.48 4.66
CA LEU A 67 -18.46 -0.03 5.24
C LEU A 67 -18.26 -0.48 6.70
N CYS A 68 -17.17 -1.19 7.00
CA CYS A 68 -16.82 -1.57 8.38
C CYS A 68 -16.53 -0.36 9.27
N VAL A 69 -15.84 0.65 8.76
CA VAL A 69 -15.59 1.92 9.49
C VAL A 69 -16.91 2.63 9.79
N LEU A 70 -17.82 2.72 8.81
CA LEU A 70 -19.14 3.33 8.98
C LEU A 70 -20.03 2.55 9.94
N GLU A 71 -19.93 1.21 9.97
CA GLU A 71 -20.65 0.38 10.96
C GLU A 71 -20.18 0.69 12.39
N ASN A 72 -18.87 0.77 12.61
CA ASN A 72 -18.32 1.15 13.92
C ASN A 72 -18.75 2.56 14.33
N PHE A 73 -18.73 3.51 13.38
CA PHE A 73 -19.20 4.85 13.61
C PHE A 73 -20.71 4.88 13.93
N LYS A 74 -21.53 4.09 13.23
CA LYS A 74 -22.98 3.98 13.47
C LYS A 74 -23.27 3.49 14.89
N LYS A 75 -22.52 2.50 15.38
CA LYS A 75 -22.62 2.02 16.78
C LYS A 75 -22.28 3.14 17.76
N PHE A 76 -21.19 3.89 17.51
CA PHE A 76 -20.83 5.05 18.31
C PHE A 76 -21.92 6.13 18.30
N LEU A 77 -22.45 6.48 17.13
CA LEU A 77 -23.48 7.49 16.95
C LEU A 77 -24.76 7.12 17.71
N GLN A 78 -25.24 5.88 17.59
CA GLN A 78 -26.43 5.40 18.32
C GLN A 78 -26.26 5.56 19.84
N VAL A 79 -25.12 5.15 20.38
CA VAL A 79 -24.84 5.30 21.81
C VAL A 79 -24.79 6.77 22.23
N LYS A 80 -24.18 7.63 21.40
CA LYS A 80 -23.99 9.06 21.70
C LYS A 80 -25.30 9.86 21.61
N LEU A 81 -26.19 9.53 20.68
CA LEU A 81 -27.50 10.20 20.55
C LEU A 81 -28.52 9.71 21.60
N CYS A 82 -28.44 8.45 22.05
CA CYS A 82 -29.40 7.89 23.02
C CYS A 82 -29.09 8.21 24.49
N LYS A 83 -27.95 8.85 24.81
CA LYS A 83 -27.51 9.08 26.20
C LYS A 83 -27.25 10.55 26.49
N THR A 84 -27.76 11.04 27.62
CA THR A 84 -27.67 12.44 28.05
C THR A 84 -26.67 12.67 29.19
N SER A 85 -25.93 11.66 29.66
CA SER A 85 -25.03 11.81 30.81
C SER A 85 -23.69 12.46 30.46
N GLU A 86 -23.10 13.18 31.43
CA GLU A 86 -21.82 13.88 31.27
C GLU A 86 -20.63 12.95 30.95
N GLU A 87 -20.66 11.67 31.35
CA GLU A 87 -19.62 10.70 31.02
C GLU A 87 -19.54 10.40 29.52
N PHE A 88 -20.67 10.34 28.81
CA PHE A 88 -20.70 10.08 27.35
C PHE A 88 -20.33 11.32 26.53
N ARG A 89 -20.46 12.53 27.10
CA ARG A 89 -19.96 13.77 26.48
C ARG A 89 -18.43 13.76 26.32
N LYS A 90 -17.73 12.91 27.06
CA LYS A 90 -16.27 12.73 26.99
C LYS A 90 -15.85 11.56 26.10
N GLU A 91 -16.74 10.96 25.31
CA GLU A 91 -16.33 9.97 24.31
C GLU A 91 -15.96 10.62 22.98
N GLN A 92 -14.79 10.23 22.46
CA GLN A 92 -14.20 10.75 21.22
C GLN A 92 -14.04 9.62 20.22
N PHE A 93 -14.30 9.89 18.94
CA PHE A 93 -14.09 8.92 17.86
C PHE A 93 -13.00 9.42 16.91
N ILE A 94 -11.96 8.62 16.71
CA ILE A 94 -10.75 9.01 15.98
C ILE A 94 -10.61 8.12 14.74
N PHE A 95 -10.72 8.70 13.56
CA PHE A 95 -10.32 8.08 12.30
C PHE A 95 -8.80 8.20 12.17
N MET A 96 -8.10 7.08 12.34
CA MET A 96 -6.65 7.03 12.28
C MET A 96 -6.19 6.31 11.02
N GLY A 97 -5.04 6.67 10.47
CA GLY A 97 -4.45 5.94 9.35
C GLY A 97 -3.53 6.80 8.51
N THR A 98 -2.83 6.16 7.58
CA THR A 98 -1.82 6.81 6.75
C THR A 98 -2.39 7.96 5.91
N PRO A 99 -1.70 9.10 5.72
CA PRO A 99 -2.13 10.14 4.79
C PRO A 99 -2.52 9.58 3.42
N GLY A 100 -3.61 10.07 2.85
CA GLY A 100 -4.10 9.58 1.55
C GLY A 100 -5.02 8.35 1.61
N THR A 101 -5.40 7.82 2.79
CA THR A 101 -6.35 6.70 2.87
C THR A 101 -7.83 7.07 2.75
N GLY A 102 -8.17 8.38 2.73
CA GLY A 102 -9.55 8.87 2.57
C GLY A 102 -10.23 9.35 3.87
N LYS A 103 -9.53 9.34 5.02
CA LYS A 103 -10.06 9.78 6.34
C LYS A 103 -10.78 11.12 6.31
N SER A 104 -10.12 12.15 5.78
CA SER A 104 -10.68 13.51 5.70
C SER A 104 -11.97 13.55 4.87
N CYS A 105 -12.06 12.73 3.82
CA CYS A 105 -13.26 12.61 3.01
C CYS A 105 -14.40 11.91 3.77
N ILE A 106 -14.10 10.82 4.48
CA ILE A 106 -15.08 10.14 5.35
C ILE A 106 -15.60 11.09 6.44
N LEU A 107 -14.71 11.83 7.09
CA LEU A 107 -15.09 12.80 8.11
C LEU A 107 -15.96 13.90 7.52
N ALA A 108 -15.66 14.41 6.33
CA ALA A 108 -16.51 15.37 5.63
C ALA A 108 -17.92 14.79 5.41
N LEU A 109 -18.03 13.59 4.85
CA LEU A 109 -19.33 12.93 4.62
C LEU A 109 -20.13 12.80 5.93
N ILE A 110 -19.47 12.42 7.02
CA ILE A 110 -20.09 12.31 8.35
C ILE A 110 -20.56 13.67 8.86
N CYS A 111 -19.73 14.73 8.77
CA CYS A 111 -20.10 16.07 9.21
C CYS A 111 -21.37 16.59 8.48
N PHE A 112 -21.45 16.38 7.17
CA PHE A 112 -22.64 16.75 6.40
C PHE A 112 -23.85 15.89 6.74
N TYR A 113 -23.67 14.58 6.89
CA TYR A 113 -24.74 13.68 7.31
C TYR A 113 -25.30 14.08 8.69
N LEU A 114 -24.44 14.41 9.66
CA LEU A 114 -24.85 14.85 10.99
C LEU A 114 -25.64 16.17 10.92
N ALA A 115 -25.15 17.15 10.16
CA ALA A 115 -25.79 18.45 10.04
C ALA A 115 -27.13 18.43 9.29
N ILE A 116 -27.28 17.54 8.29
CA ILE A 116 -28.47 17.52 7.42
C ILE A 116 -29.48 16.47 7.84
N VAL A 117 -29.02 15.24 8.10
CA VAL A 117 -29.90 14.09 8.36
C VAL A 117 -30.17 13.93 9.85
N SER A 118 -29.16 14.18 10.70
CA SER A 118 -29.31 14.06 12.16
C SER A 118 -29.68 15.38 12.84
N ASP A 119 -29.74 16.49 12.08
CA ASP A 119 -30.01 17.85 12.57
C ASP A 119 -29.13 18.27 13.78
N VAL A 120 -27.86 17.87 13.73
CA VAL A 120 -26.87 18.17 14.77
C VAL A 120 -25.96 19.31 14.29
N PRO A 121 -25.81 20.42 15.03
CA PRO A 121 -24.86 21.46 14.66
C PRO A 121 -23.42 20.91 14.66
N VAL A 122 -22.66 21.18 13.60
CA VAL A 122 -21.28 20.71 13.46
C VAL A 122 -20.33 21.88 13.33
N VAL A 123 -19.29 21.89 14.16
CA VAL A 123 -18.15 22.80 14.05
C VAL A 123 -16.96 21.99 13.56
N TRP A 124 -16.50 22.25 12.34
CA TRP A 124 -15.40 21.51 11.74
C TRP A 124 -14.21 22.42 11.48
N HIS A 125 -13.08 22.11 12.10
CA HIS A 125 -11.82 22.80 11.88
C HIS A 125 -10.81 21.90 11.18
N ARG A 126 -10.23 22.40 10.08
CA ARG A 126 -9.34 21.64 9.21
C ARG A 126 -8.02 22.38 9.01
N VAL A 127 -6.93 21.65 9.24
CA VAL A 127 -5.57 22.07 8.87
C VAL A 127 -5.13 21.24 7.68
N GLU A 128 -4.83 21.91 6.57
CA GLU A 128 -4.33 21.26 5.37
C GLU A 128 -2.80 21.25 5.33
N ALA A 129 -2.23 20.32 4.57
CA ALA A 129 -0.81 20.38 4.23
C ALA A 129 -0.48 21.56 3.30
N VAL A 130 -1.48 22.01 2.53
CA VAL A 130 -1.40 23.14 1.59
C VAL A 130 -2.70 23.94 1.70
N GLY A 131 -2.61 25.23 1.99
CA GLY A 131 -3.77 26.10 2.23
C GLY A 131 -3.84 26.61 3.66
N LEU A 132 -4.70 27.61 3.90
CA LEU A 132 -4.90 28.17 5.24
C LEU A 132 -5.85 27.30 6.05
N PRO A 133 -5.61 27.11 7.36
CA PRO A 133 -6.58 26.47 8.24
C PRO A 133 -7.93 27.18 8.22
N VAL A 134 -9.01 26.40 8.22
CA VAL A 134 -10.38 26.93 8.16
C VAL A 134 -11.26 26.29 9.22
N THR A 135 -12.12 27.12 9.82
CA THR A 135 -13.22 26.66 10.66
C THR A 135 -14.53 26.81 9.89
N ARG A 136 -15.39 25.79 9.96
CA ARG A 136 -16.72 25.80 9.38
C ARG A 136 -17.77 25.49 10.42
N LEU A 137 -18.91 26.16 10.35
CA LEU A 137 -20.12 25.85 11.12
C LEU A 137 -21.20 25.38 10.14
N PHE A 138 -21.74 24.19 10.37
CA PHE A 138 -22.93 23.67 9.71
C PHE A 138 -24.09 23.71 10.67
N HIS A 139 -25.08 24.55 10.40
CA HIS A 139 -26.17 24.81 11.32
C HIS A 139 -27.39 25.36 10.59
N GLN A 140 -28.58 24.84 10.95
CA GLN A 140 -29.87 25.28 10.40
C GLN A 140 -29.91 25.31 8.86
N GLY A 141 -29.41 24.24 8.23
CA GLY A 141 -29.41 24.13 6.77
C GLY A 141 -28.39 25.00 6.04
N LYS A 142 -27.50 25.71 6.76
CA LYS A 142 -26.48 26.60 6.18
C LYS A 142 -25.08 26.22 6.60
N PHE A 143 -24.10 26.64 5.81
CA PHE A 143 -22.70 26.63 6.21
C PHE A 143 -22.13 28.04 6.30
N TYR A 144 -21.16 28.20 7.20
CA TYR A 144 -20.37 29.40 7.41
C TYR A 144 -18.91 28.99 7.52
N GLU A 145 -18.00 29.75 6.93
CA GLU A 145 -16.57 29.45 6.89
C GLU A 145 -15.75 30.68 7.30
N TRP A 146 -14.70 30.45 8.09
CA TRP A 146 -13.72 31.45 8.49
C TRP A 146 -12.32 30.90 8.26
N ILE A 147 -11.43 31.74 7.75
CA ILE A 147 -9.99 31.51 7.82
C ILE A 147 -9.59 31.60 9.30
N ASP A 148 -9.00 30.54 9.86
CA ASP A 148 -8.80 30.40 11.30
C ASP A 148 -7.44 29.75 11.62
N GLU A 149 -6.34 30.43 11.26
CA GLU A 149 -4.98 29.93 11.37
C GLU A 149 -4.59 29.44 12.79
N THR A 150 -5.10 30.12 13.81
CA THR A 150 -4.82 29.83 15.22
C THR A 150 -5.88 28.93 15.86
N GLY A 151 -6.97 28.61 15.14
CA GLY A 151 -8.12 27.89 15.69
C GLY A 151 -8.92 28.69 16.73
N SER A 152 -8.76 30.02 16.72
CA SER A 152 -9.45 30.94 17.62
C SER A 152 -10.97 30.90 17.47
N THR A 153 -11.48 30.86 16.23
CA THR A 153 -12.93 30.80 15.96
C THR A 153 -13.52 29.50 16.47
N TYR A 154 -12.82 28.38 16.22
CA TYR A 154 -13.19 27.07 16.76
C TYR A 154 -13.30 27.10 18.30
N LEU A 155 -12.29 27.66 18.99
CA LEU A 155 -12.30 27.78 20.44
C LEU A 155 -13.39 28.70 20.97
N THR A 156 -13.65 29.81 20.29
CA THR A 156 -14.71 30.74 20.66
C THR A 156 -16.07 30.05 20.65
N ILE A 157 -16.35 29.25 19.62
CA ILE A 157 -17.59 28.46 19.54
C ILE A 157 -17.63 27.38 20.61
N PHE A 158 -16.50 26.74 20.91
CA PHE A 158 -16.43 25.68 21.93
C PHE A 158 -16.63 26.19 23.37
N LYS A 159 -15.98 27.30 23.74
CA LYS A 159 -15.89 27.75 25.14
C LYS A 159 -17.02 28.68 25.56
N THR A 160 -17.64 29.36 24.60
CA THR A 160 -18.54 30.46 24.89
C THR A 160 -19.95 30.08 24.49
N LYS A 161 -20.89 30.21 25.43
CA LYS A 161 -22.31 30.27 25.06
C LYS A 161 -22.49 31.56 24.24
N ILE A 162 -22.74 31.39 22.96
CA ILE A 162 -22.79 32.49 21.99
C ILE A 162 -24.11 33.26 22.22
N ASP A 163 -25.25 32.58 22.32
CA ASP A 163 -26.54 33.18 22.68
C ASP A 163 -27.46 32.14 23.34
N ASP A 164 -28.73 32.47 23.58
CA ASP A 164 -29.72 31.51 24.10
C ASP A 164 -30.25 30.51 23.05
N GLU A 165 -29.96 30.72 21.76
CA GLU A 165 -30.38 29.86 20.65
C GLU A 165 -29.35 28.77 20.31
N PHE A 166 -28.09 28.95 20.75
CA PHE A 166 -26.97 28.08 20.41
C PHE A 166 -26.24 27.58 21.66
N ASP A 167 -26.39 26.29 21.93
CA ASP A 167 -25.66 25.60 22.99
C ASP A 167 -24.45 24.83 22.41
N PRO A 168 -23.20 25.24 22.71
CA PRO A 168 -22.01 24.49 22.33
C PRO A 168 -22.06 23.02 22.79
N ALA A 169 -22.72 22.71 23.90
CA ALA A 169 -22.84 21.33 24.37
C ALA A 169 -23.71 20.45 23.47
N SER A 170 -24.54 21.05 22.60
CA SER A 170 -25.30 20.33 21.57
C SER A 170 -24.50 20.11 20.27
N CYS A 171 -23.34 20.75 20.14
CA CYS A 171 -22.54 20.75 18.91
C CYS A 171 -21.55 19.59 18.85
N TRP A 172 -21.30 19.11 17.63
CA TRP A 172 -20.24 18.17 17.35
C TRP A 172 -19.01 18.89 16.81
N PHE A 173 -17.95 18.88 17.61
CA PHE A 173 -16.68 19.48 17.27
C PHE A 173 -15.79 18.46 16.54
N CYS A 174 -15.39 18.79 15.32
CA CYS A 174 -14.69 17.90 14.42
C CYS A 174 -13.34 18.51 14.02
N LEU A 175 -12.28 17.71 14.06
CA LEU A 175 -10.92 18.12 13.69
C LEU A 175 -10.39 17.27 12.54
N ASP A 176 -9.75 17.90 11.56
CA ASP A 176 -9.10 17.21 10.44
C ASP A 176 -7.67 17.72 10.22
N GLY A 177 -6.72 16.80 10.08
CA GLY A 177 -5.33 17.09 9.75
C GLY A 177 -4.43 17.45 10.95
N TRP A 178 -4.96 17.38 12.17
CA TRP A 178 -4.23 17.71 13.40
C TRP A 178 -3.38 16.54 13.90
N ASN A 179 -2.14 16.81 14.28
CA ASN A 179 -1.28 15.84 14.97
C ASN A 179 -1.30 16.02 16.50
N GLN A 180 -0.71 15.06 17.22
CA GLN A 180 -0.70 15.04 18.69
C GLN A 180 -0.08 16.30 19.31
N GLU A 181 1.03 16.77 18.76
CA GLU A 181 1.77 17.94 19.26
C GLU A 181 0.96 19.23 19.09
N GLN A 182 0.29 19.38 17.95
CA GLN A 182 -0.58 20.51 17.66
C GLN A 182 -1.81 20.52 18.58
N LEU A 183 -2.43 19.36 18.85
CA LEU A 183 -3.55 19.26 19.78
C LEU A 183 -3.16 19.60 21.22
N ALA A 184 -1.97 19.17 21.65
CA ALA A 184 -1.43 19.50 22.96
C ALA A 184 -1.18 21.00 23.12
N ARG A 185 -0.61 21.65 22.09
CA ARG A 185 -0.33 23.10 22.09
C ARG A 185 -1.57 23.98 22.13
N THR A 186 -2.64 23.55 21.47
CA THR A 186 -3.89 24.33 21.32
C THR A 186 -4.92 24.04 22.41
N ASN A 187 -4.68 23.03 23.24
CA ASN A 187 -5.64 22.51 24.21
C ASN A 187 -6.96 22.05 23.56
N PHE A 188 -6.89 21.56 22.31
CA PHE A 188 -8.05 21.01 21.58
C PHE A 188 -8.35 19.57 21.99
N GLY A 189 -7.40 18.90 22.64
CA GLY A 189 -7.51 17.52 23.11
C GLY A 189 -8.85 17.15 23.74
N PRO A 190 -9.37 17.89 24.73
CA PRO A 190 -10.66 17.57 25.36
C PRO A 190 -11.88 18.12 24.58
N ALA A 191 -11.68 18.95 23.56
CA ALA A 191 -12.74 19.73 22.93
C ALA A 191 -13.41 19.04 21.73
N PHE A 192 -12.74 18.07 21.10
CA PHE A 192 -13.29 17.42 19.91
C PHE A 192 -14.17 16.22 20.25
N THR A 193 -15.15 15.98 19.38
CA THR A 193 -15.94 14.74 19.29
C THR A 193 -15.37 13.81 18.22
N LEU A 194 -15.03 14.32 17.04
CA LEU A 194 -14.44 13.55 15.95
C LEU A 194 -13.05 14.08 15.57
N LEU A 195 -12.13 13.18 15.25
CA LEU A 195 -10.80 13.53 14.75
C LEU A 195 -10.41 12.65 13.57
N ALA A 196 -9.93 13.24 12.48
CA ALA A 196 -9.21 12.55 11.42
C ALA A 196 -7.71 12.89 11.50
N THR A 197 -6.87 11.89 11.76
CA THR A 197 -5.43 12.09 12.03
C THR A 197 -4.55 10.98 11.47
N SER A 198 -3.23 11.21 11.49
CA SER A 198 -2.22 10.33 10.92
C SER A 198 -2.07 9.01 11.69
N GLY A 199 -1.47 8.00 11.04
CA GLY A 199 -1.13 6.71 11.66
C GLY A 199 -0.10 6.82 12.79
N GLN A 200 0.61 7.94 12.91
CA GLN A 200 1.53 8.27 14.01
C GLN A 200 0.84 8.79 15.29
N PHE A 201 -0.48 8.92 15.32
CA PHE A 201 -1.18 9.42 16.50
C PHE A 201 -1.00 8.47 17.69
N GLU A 202 -0.44 8.97 18.79
CA GLU A 202 -0.22 8.18 19.99
C GLU A 202 -1.49 8.05 20.81
N ILE A 203 -1.79 6.82 21.25
CA ILE A 203 -2.90 6.54 22.15
C ILE A 203 -2.51 6.98 23.56
N LYS A 204 -2.70 8.27 23.86
CA LYS A 204 -2.57 8.77 25.22
C LYS A 204 -3.94 8.86 25.86
N GLY A 205 -4.23 7.98 26.82
CA GLY A 205 -5.39 8.11 27.72
C GLY A 205 -5.33 9.33 28.66
N GLU A 206 -4.46 10.30 28.38
CA GLU A 206 -4.12 11.42 29.25
C GLU A 206 -5.17 12.54 29.25
N SER A 207 -6.13 12.53 28.34
CA SER A 207 -7.16 13.60 28.24
C SER A 207 -8.38 13.41 29.15
N GLY A 208 -8.45 12.32 29.93
CA GLY A 208 -9.64 11.98 30.74
C GLY A 208 -10.90 11.66 29.92
N ALA A 209 -10.79 11.66 28.59
CA ALA A 209 -11.82 11.32 27.62
C ALA A 209 -11.61 9.88 27.12
N LYS A 210 -12.70 9.14 26.91
CA LYS A 210 -12.62 7.78 26.37
C LYS A 210 -12.50 7.86 24.84
N GLN A 211 -11.34 7.49 24.34
CA GLN A 211 -11.02 7.53 22.91
C GLN A 211 -11.31 6.18 22.24
N ILE A 212 -12.17 6.21 21.23
CA ILE A 212 -12.42 5.08 20.32
C ILE A 212 -11.65 5.37 19.05
N ILE A 213 -10.62 4.58 18.78
CA ILE A 213 -9.78 4.74 17.60
C ILE A 213 -10.18 3.71 16.57
N CYS A 214 -10.58 4.19 15.39
CA CYS A 214 -10.96 3.37 14.26
C CYS A 214 -9.95 3.57 13.13
N LEU A 215 -9.28 2.50 12.73
CA LEU A 215 -8.34 2.53 11.62
C LEU A 215 -9.08 2.71 10.29
N VAL A 216 -8.54 3.54 9.39
CA VAL A 216 -8.89 3.61 7.98
C VAL A 216 -7.70 3.08 7.19
N PRO A 217 -7.74 1.81 6.78
CA PRO A 217 -6.58 1.11 6.24
C PRO A 217 -6.22 1.57 4.82
N TYR A 218 -5.03 1.19 4.39
CA TYR A 218 -4.51 1.46 3.05
C TYR A 218 -5.40 0.86 1.94
N TRP A 219 -5.19 1.36 0.72
CA TRP A 219 -5.89 0.89 -0.48
C TRP A 219 -5.17 -0.31 -1.08
N LYS A 220 -5.88 -1.43 -1.29
CA LYS A 220 -5.33 -2.58 -2.01
C LYS A 220 -5.30 -2.31 -3.52
N LEU A 221 -4.41 -2.99 -4.23
CA LEU A 221 -4.27 -2.82 -5.69
C LEU A 221 -5.59 -3.10 -6.43
N ASP A 222 -6.36 -4.10 -6.01
CA ASP A 222 -7.62 -4.44 -6.67
C ASP A 222 -8.67 -3.33 -6.53
N ASP A 223 -8.73 -2.66 -5.37
CA ASP A 223 -9.58 -1.49 -5.19
C ASP A 223 -9.12 -0.33 -6.08
N MET A 224 -7.81 -0.14 -6.25
CA MET A 224 -7.28 0.90 -7.13
C MET A 224 -7.55 0.61 -8.62
N LYS A 225 -7.49 -0.65 -9.04
CA LYS A 225 -7.86 -1.08 -10.40
C LYS A 225 -9.33 -0.83 -10.67
N ASP A 226 -10.21 -1.24 -9.75
CA ASP A 226 -11.66 -1.04 -9.90
C ASP A 226 -12.03 0.45 -9.86
N LEU A 227 -11.37 1.22 -8.99
CA LEU A 227 -11.46 2.69 -8.98
C LEU A 227 -11.05 3.27 -10.34
N ALA A 228 -9.88 2.91 -10.85
CA ALA A 228 -9.38 3.45 -12.12
C ALA A 228 -10.32 3.14 -13.29
N ALA A 229 -10.85 1.91 -13.37
CA ALA A 229 -11.81 1.51 -14.40
C ALA A 229 -13.11 2.33 -14.35
N LYS A 230 -13.51 2.81 -13.17
CA LYS A 230 -14.73 3.60 -12.97
C LYS A 230 -14.56 5.08 -13.24
N PHE A 231 -13.34 5.60 -13.11
CA PHE A 231 -13.03 7.02 -13.29
C PHE A 231 -12.45 7.26 -14.68
N ARG A 232 -13.23 7.94 -15.55
CA ARG A 232 -12.97 8.12 -16.99
C ARG A 232 -11.63 8.80 -17.40
N ASN A 233 -10.78 9.16 -16.45
CA ASN A 233 -9.51 9.88 -16.67
C ASN A 233 -8.27 9.14 -16.14
N LEU A 234 -8.42 7.95 -15.56
CA LEU A 234 -7.28 7.13 -15.13
C LEU A 234 -7.00 6.09 -16.23
N ASN A 235 -5.92 6.29 -16.99
CA ASN A 235 -5.53 5.34 -18.02
C ASN A 235 -5.19 3.99 -17.36
N GLU A 236 -5.90 2.92 -17.74
CA GLU A 236 -5.75 1.60 -17.11
C GLU A 236 -4.34 1.04 -17.21
N SER A 237 -3.59 1.39 -18.27
CA SER A 237 -2.18 1.01 -18.45
C SER A 237 -1.23 1.59 -17.38
N ASP A 238 -1.66 2.61 -16.63
CA ASP A 238 -0.82 3.29 -15.66
C ASP A 238 -1.06 2.84 -14.21
N VAL A 239 -2.06 1.98 -13.94
CA VAL A 239 -2.47 1.65 -12.56
C VAL A 239 -1.36 0.93 -11.79
N ALA A 240 -0.75 -0.09 -12.41
CA ALA A 240 0.32 -0.85 -11.79
C ALA A 240 1.55 0.05 -11.50
N ASP A 241 1.90 0.91 -12.45
CA ASP A 241 2.99 1.88 -12.34
C ASP A 241 2.76 2.90 -11.23
N ARG A 242 1.55 3.47 -11.16
CA ARG A 242 1.15 4.40 -10.11
C ARG A 242 1.15 3.73 -8.75
N TYR A 243 0.63 2.51 -8.64
CA TYR A 243 0.62 1.75 -7.39
C TYR A 243 2.03 1.31 -6.96
N CYS A 244 2.92 1.02 -7.91
CA CYS A 244 4.32 0.71 -7.64
C CYS A 244 4.99 1.82 -6.82
N VAL A 245 4.68 3.08 -7.15
CA VAL A 245 5.19 4.28 -6.46
C VAL A 245 4.37 4.61 -5.21
N SER A 246 3.06 4.78 -5.35
CA SER A 246 2.17 5.29 -4.30
C SER A 246 1.81 4.26 -3.22
N GLY A 247 1.92 2.97 -3.54
CA GLY A 247 1.35 1.91 -2.72
C GLY A 247 -0.13 2.15 -2.45
N GLY A 248 -0.56 1.92 -1.20
CA GLY A 248 -1.94 2.11 -0.78
C GLY A 248 -2.35 3.56 -0.44
N SER A 249 -1.60 4.57 -0.90
CA SER A 249 -1.93 5.99 -0.76
C SER A 249 -2.74 6.47 -1.97
N LEU A 250 -4.05 6.69 -1.82
CA LEU A 250 -4.87 7.23 -2.92
C LEU A 250 -4.41 8.63 -3.32
N ARG A 251 -3.95 9.44 -2.36
CA ARG A 251 -3.46 10.79 -2.66
C ARG A 251 -2.28 10.75 -3.62
N ASP A 252 -1.29 9.91 -3.36
CA ASP A 252 -0.09 9.85 -4.19
C ASP A 252 -0.38 9.09 -5.51
N PHE A 253 -1.34 8.15 -5.50
CA PHE A 253 -1.82 7.46 -6.71
C PHE A 253 -2.46 8.40 -7.75
N LEU A 254 -3.22 9.40 -7.27
CA LEU A 254 -3.91 10.38 -8.10
C LEU A 254 -2.99 11.51 -8.61
N GLN A 255 -1.77 11.65 -8.08
CA GLN A 255 -0.80 12.63 -8.55
C GLN A 255 -0.08 12.18 -9.83
N PRO A 256 0.58 13.10 -10.57
CA PRO A 256 1.54 12.71 -11.59
C PRO A 256 2.60 11.75 -11.01
N LYS A 257 2.95 10.69 -11.74
CA LYS A 257 3.88 9.64 -11.28
C LYS A 257 5.21 10.23 -10.79
N THR A 258 5.73 11.24 -11.50
CA THR A 258 6.97 11.94 -11.16
C THR A 258 6.90 12.64 -9.80
N ASP A 259 5.77 13.29 -9.50
CA ASP A 259 5.61 14.05 -8.26
C ASP A 259 5.47 13.11 -7.08
N ALA A 260 4.71 12.02 -7.25
CA ALA A 260 4.59 10.95 -6.27
C ALA A 260 5.94 10.27 -6.01
N ALA A 261 6.71 9.97 -7.06
CA ALA A 261 8.04 9.36 -6.95
C ALA A 261 9.00 10.27 -6.19
N ASN A 262 9.12 11.54 -6.59
CA ASN A 262 9.95 12.53 -5.90
C ASN A 262 9.57 12.68 -4.42
N ALA A 263 8.28 12.66 -4.11
CA ALA A 263 7.77 12.74 -2.76
C ALA A 263 8.12 11.51 -1.90
N VAL A 264 8.06 10.31 -2.49
CA VAL A 264 8.45 9.05 -1.83
C VAL A 264 9.97 8.99 -1.66
N ASP A 265 10.75 9.33 -2.68
CA ASP A 265 12.22 9.38 -2.62
C ASP A 265 12.72 10.37 -1.57
N ALA A 266 12.13 11.57 -1.49
CA ALA A 266 12.46 12.54 -0.46
C ALA A 266 12.19 12.03 0.96
N ALA A 267 11.23 11.10 1.14
CA ALA A 267 10.98 10.44 2.41
C ALA A 267 11.98 9.30 2.66
N LEU A 268 12.29 8.49 1.64
CA LEU A 268 13.25 7.37 1.70
C LEU A 268 14.67 7.87 2.01
N ASN A 269 15.10 8.98 1.42
CA ASN A 269 16.42 9.58 1.66
C ASN A 269 16.64 10.07 3.10
N LYS A 270 15.59 10.15 3.93
CA LYS A 270 15.67 10.50 5.36
C LYS A 270 15.73 9.27 6.28
N LEU A 271 15.66 8.07 5.69
CA LEU A 271 15.59 6.80 6.38
C LEU A 271 16.98 6.21 6.57
N ASP A 272 17.30 5.84 7.81
CA ASP A 272 18.45 5.01 8.16
C ASP A 272 17.95 3.59 8.49
N ALA A 273 18.86 2.64 8.79
CA ALA A 273 18.45 1.26 9.07
C ALA A 273 17.52 1.14 10.30
N ALA A 274 17.74 1.96 11.33
CA ALA A 274 16.83 2.05 12.47
C ALA A 274 15.46 2.62 12.05
N GLY A 275 15.48 3.59 11.15
CA GLY A 275 14.42 4.09 10.27
C GLY A 275 13.49 3.01 9.76
N ALA A 276 14.09 2.14 8.98
CA ALA A 276 13.41 1.10 8.26
C ALA A 276 12.77 0.05 9.18
N GLU A 277 13.43 -0.32 10.28
CA GLU A 277 12.87 -1.28 11.25
C GLU A 277 11.52 -0.80 11.82
N LEU A 278 11.35 0.50 12.08
CA LEU A 278 10.08 1.00 12.63
C LEU A 278 8.94 1.00 11.60
N LEU A 279 9.21 0.89 10.30
CA LEU A 279 8.16 0.81 9.26
C LEU A 279 7.26 -0.41 9.42
N LEU A 280 7.78 -1.50 9.99
CA LEU A 280 7.02 -2.72 10.27
C LEU A 280 6.42 -2.74 11.68
N THR A 281 6.55 -1.64 12.43
CA THR A 281 6.02 -1.50 13.77
C THR A 281 4.92 -0.45 13.82
N THR A 282 4.01 -0.65 14.75
CA THR A 282 2.95 0.30 15.07
C THR A 282 3.41 1.42 16.02
N ARG A 283 4.70 1.46 16.39
CA ARG A 283 5.27 2.53 17.23
C ARG A 283 5.33 3.84 16.42
N GLY A 284 4.94 4.95 17.03
CA GLY A 284 5.09 6.29 16.44
C GLY A 284 6.56 6.64 16.22
N TRP A 285 6.84 7.36 15.14
CA TRP A 285 8.12 8.05 14.94
C TRP A 285 7.94 9.51 15.41
N SER A 286 9.03 10.18 15.83
CA SER A 286 8.98 11.64 16.02
C SER A 286 8.55 12.36 14.74
N SER A 287 7.76 13.42 14.88
CA SER A 287 7.03 14.12 13.79
C SER A 287 7.88 14.64 12.62
N SER A 288 9.21 14.65 12.72
CA SER A 288 10.12 15.25 11.74
C SER A 288 10.48 14.34 10.55
N LYS A 289 10.33 13.01 10.67
CA LYS A 289 10.58 12.08 9.55
C LYS A 289 9.24 11.69 8.96
N GLN A 290 9.02 11.88 7.65
CA GLN A 290 7.76 11.61 6.93
C GLN A 290 7.47 10.09 6.80
N VAL A 291 7.57 9.34 7.90
CA VAL A 291 7.47 7.88 7.96
C VAL A 291 6.11 7.41 7.47
N ASP A 292 5.04 8.11 7.82
CA ASP A 292 3.69 7.81 7.31
C ASP A 292 3.52 8.12 5.81
N ARG A 293 4.52 8.64 5.09
CA ARG A 293 4.44 8.63 3.63
C ARG A 293 4.81 7.25 3.06
N ILE A 294 5.64 6.48 3.77
CA ILE A 294 6.11 5.15 3.35
C ILE A 294 5.30 4.05 4.04
N ARG A 295 5.05 4.21 5.34
CA ARG A 295 4.35 3.22 6.18
C ARG A 295 2.84 3.29 6.00
N MET A 296 2.26 2.14 5.76
CA MET A 296 0.83 1.87 5.72
C MET A 296 0.36 1.09 6.95
N LEU A 297 -0.94 1.19 7.24
CA LEU A 297 -1.61 0.41 8.25
C LEU A 297 -2.76 -0.37 7.63
N GLY A 298 -2.84 -1.67 7.93
CA GLY A 298 -3.91 -2.56 7.52
C GLY A 298 -4.50 -3.34 8.70
N VAL A 299 -5.57 -4.09 8.43
CA VAL A 299 -6.21 -5.00 9.38
C VAL A 299 -6.11 -6.44 8.89
N GLN A 300 -6.07 -7.41 9.80
CA GLN A 300 -5.98 -8.84 9.45
C GLN A 300 -7.23 -9.37 8.71
N ASP A 301 -8.41 -8.86 9.04
CA ASP A 301 -9.67 -9.25 8.39
C ASP A 301 -10.46 -7.99 8.05
N THR A 302 -10.51 -7.69 6.75
CA THR A 302 -11.18 -6.49 6.24
C THR A 302 -12.70 -6.59 6.33
N SER A 303 -13.25 -7.77 6.59
CA SER A 303 -14.69 -7.99 6.73
C SER A 303 -15.17 -7.96 8.19
N ASN A 304 -14.26 -7.92 9.17
CA ASN A 304 -14.61 -7.87 10.58
C ASN A 304 -14.51 -6.44 11.13
N PRO A 305 -15.62 -5.74 11.44
CA PRO A 305 -15.60 -4.39 11.99
C PRO A 305 -14.78 -4.25 13.28
N GLU A 306 -14.72 -5.27 14.13
CA GLU A 306 -13.98 -5.18 15.39
C GLU A 306 -12.47 -5.03 15.18
N HIS A 307 -11.93 -5.59 14.10
CA HIS A 307 -10.50 -5.52 13.81
C HIS A 307 -10.04 -4.08 13.52
N TYR A 308 -10.96 -3.18 13.15
CA TYR A 308 -10.68 -1.77 12.94
C TYR A 308 -10.56 -0.98 14.26
N LEU A 309 -11.01 -1.54 15.39
CA LEU A 309 -10.97 -0.90 16.71
C LEU A 309 -9.86 -1.45 17.61
N LYS A 310 -9.37 -2.65 17.30
CA LYS A 310 -8.42 -3.40 18.12
C LYS A 310 -7.02 -3.30 17.56
N TYR A 311 -6.16 -2.54 18.23
CA TYR A 311 -4.77 -2.31 17.84
C TYR A 311 -3.97 -3.60 17.58
N ARG A 312 -4.24 -4.68 18.33
CA ARG A 312 -3.58 -5.99 18.14
C ARG A 312 -3.88 -6.64 16.78
N ASP A 313 -4.97 -6.25 16.15
CA ASP A 313 -5.44 -6.78 14.86
C ASP A 313 -4.93 -5.90 13.70
N TRP A 314 -4.19 -4.83 14.00
CA TRP A 314 -3.56 -3.95 13.01
C TRP A 314 -2.15 -4.44 12.67
N ARG A 315 -1.72 -4.16 11.45
CA ARG A 315 -0.36 -4.43 10.98
C ARG A 315 0.20 -3.21 10.27
N SER A 316 1.45 -2.89 10.58
CA SER A 316 2.24 -1.87 9.88
C SER A 316 3.03 -2.51 8.77
N CYS A 317 3.01 -1.92 7.59
CA CYS A 317 3.68 -2.46 6.40
C CYS A 317 4.10 -1.35 5.44
N VAL A 318 4.87 -1.70 4.42
CA VAL A 318 5.14 -0.84 3.25
C VAL A 318 4.41 -1.44 2.06
N THR A 319 3.81 -0.65 1.18
CA THR A 319 3.03 -1.20 0.05
C THR A 319 3.55 -0.77 -1.32
N SER A 320 4.27 0.34 -1.37
CA SER A 320 5.00 0.80 -2.55
C SER A 320 6.14 -0.16 -2.88
N LYS A 321 6.15 -0.76 -4.08
CA LYS A 321 7.25 -1.64 -4.52
C LYS A 321 8.55 -0.84 -4.63
N MET A 322 8.49 0.39 -5.14
CA MET A 322 9.62 1.31 -5.16
C MET A 322 10.26 1.48 -3.77
N ALA A 323 9.44 1.68 -2.73
CA ALA A 323 9.95 1.78 -1.36
C ALA A 323 10.52 0.46 -0.84
N ILE A 324 9.87 -0.68 -1.10
CA ILE A 324 10.38 -2.00 -0.67
C ILE A 324 11.71 -2.33 -1.34
N GLU A 325 11.85 -2.02 -2.63
CA GLU A 325 13.11 -2.20 -3.36
C GLU A 325 14.22 -1.29 -2.81
N TYR A 326 13.91 -0.05 -2.40
CA TYR A 326 14.88 0.79 -1.71
C TYR A 326 15.33 0.16 -0.39
N LEU A 327 14.40 -0.43 0.36
CA LEU A 327 14.70 -1.08 1.64
C LEU A 327 15.64 -2.29 1.49
N VAL A 328 15.64 -2.99 0.35
CA VAL A 328 16.62 -4.07 0.10
C VAL A 328 18.05 -3.55 0.10
N THR A 329 18.23 -2.26 -0.19
CA THR A 329 19.54 -1.63 -0.18
C THR A 329 20.06 -1.31 1.22
N LEU A 330 19.16 -1.26 2.19
CA LEU A 330 19.38 -0.79 3.55
C LEU A 330 19.28 -1.91 4.60
N MET A 331 18.44 -2.92 4.34
CA MET A 331 18.02 -3.92 5.31
C MET A 331 18.59 -5.31 5.00
N LYS A 332 18.73 -6.10 6.06
CA LYS A 332 19.15 -7.50 6.00
C LYS A 332 17.95 -8.44 5.77
N PRO A 333 18.17 -9.71 5.40
CA PRO A 333 17.08 -10.61 5.08
C PRO A 333 16.09 -10.87 6.23
N GLU A 334 16.52 -10.77 7.49
CA GLU A 334 15.64 -10.96 8.66
C GLU A 334 14.51 -9.92 8.71
N TYR A 335 14.74 -8.72 8.17
CA TYR A 335 13.70 -7.71 8.03
C TYR A 335 12.59 -8.18 7.08
N PHE A 336 12.97 -8.71 5.92
CA PHE A 336 12.04 -9.19 4.92
C PHE A 336 11.33 -10.47 5.35
N GLN A 337 11.99 -11.35 6.11
CA GLN A 337 11.34 -12.51 6.74
C GLN A 337 10.19 -12.09 7.65
N LYS A 338 10.41 -11.10 8.54
CA LYS A 338 9.33 -10.53 9.37
C LYS A 338 8.23 -9.93 8.49
N PHE A 339 8.61 -9.28 7.41
CA PHE A 339 7.67 -8.63 6.50
C PHE A 339 6.80 -9.64 5.75
N VAL A 340 7.33 -10.80 5.34
CA VAL A 340 6.52 -11.88 4.74
C VAL A 340 5.41 -12.32 5.69
N VAL A 341 5.72 -12.50 6.98
CA VAL A 341 4.72 -12.85 8.00
C VAL A 341 3.62 -11.79 8.08
N ILE A 342 3.98 -10.51 8.06
CA ILE A 342 3.03 -9.40 8.05
C ILE A 342 2.16 -9.40 6.80
N ALA A 343 2.74 -9.63 5.62
CA ALA A 343 2.00 -9.66 4.35
C ALA A 343 0.98 -10.80 4.32
N LYS A 344 1.36 -11.98 4.84
CA LYS A 344 0.46 -13.13 5.03
C LYS A 344 -0.69 -12.81 5.99
N ASP A 345 -0.37 -12.19 7.14
CA ASP A 345 -1.37 -11.75 8.12
C ASP A 345 -2.42 -10.78 7.53
N LEU A 346 -1.99 -9.90 6.61
CA LEU A 346 -2.84 -8.92 5.93
C LEU A 346 -3.69 -9.52 4.79
N LYS A 347 -3.44 -10.79 4.41
CA LYS A 347 -4.08 -11.48 3.29
C LYS A 347 -4.04 -10.61 2.03
N ASP A 348 -2.85 -10.13 1.69
CA ASP A 348 -2.58 -9.30 0.51
C ASP A 348 -1.60 -10.06 -0.40
N PRO A 349 -2.11 -10.86 -1.36
CA PRO A 349 -1.28 -11.72 -2.20
C PRO A 349 -0.28 -10.95 -3.04
N ARG A 350 -0.63 -9.72 -3.45
CA ARG A 350 0.30 -8.85 -4.16
C ARG A 350 1.45 -8.50 -3.21
N LEU A 351 1.13 -7.94 -2.04
CA LEU A 351 2.17 -7.52 -1.10
C LEU A 351 3.09 -8.70 -0.75
N GLU A 352 2.51 -9.87 -0.47
CA GLU A 352 3.27 -11.10 -0.21
C GLU A 352 4.24 -11.44 -1.35
N GLY A 353 3.77 -11.43 -2.60
CA GLY A 353 4.61 -11.71 -3.77
C GLY A 353 5.81 -10.77 -3.89
N VAL A 354 5.59 -9.46 -3.70
CA VAL A 354 6.70 -8.49 -3.77
C VAL A 354 7.63 -8.58 -2.59
N VAL A 355 7.14 -8.82 -1.37
CA VAL A 355 8.02 -8.98 -0.22
C VAL A 355 8.88 -10.23 -0.37
N LEU A 356 8.36 -11.32 -0.94
CA LEU A 356 9.13 -12.53 -1.22
C LEU A 356 10.17 -12.34 -2.33
N GLU A 357 9.82 -11.61 -3.40
CA GLU A 357 10.76 -11.20 -4.44
C GLU A 357 11.96 -10.46 -3.80
N GLN A 358 11.65 -9.47 -2.97
CA GLN A 358 12.65 -8.63 -2.33
C GLN A 358 13.42 -9.36 -1.21
N LEU A 359 12.80 -10.35 -0.55
CA LEU A 359 13.49 -11.26 0.36
C LEU A 359 14.58 -12.04 -0.38
N PHE A 360 14.26 -12.60 -1.54
CA PHE A 360 15.26 -13.32 -2.36
C PHE A 360 16.42 -12.41 -2.77
N HIS A 361 16.11 -11.20 -3.26
CA HIS A 361 17.16 -10.24 -3.61
C HIS A 361 18.00 -9.82 -2.40
N SER A 362 17.40 -9.76 -1.21
CA SER A 362 18.15 -9.50 0.02
C SER A 362 19.15 -10.62 0.35
N TYR A 363 18.80 -11.89 0.14
CA TYR A 363 19.74 -13.01 0.29
C TYR A 363 20.92 -12.89 -0.68
N VAL A 364 20.61 -12.60 -1.95
CA VAL A 364 21.61 -12.43 -3.01
C VAL A 364 22.58 -11.30 -2.64
N ARG A 365 22.07 -10.13 -2.27
CA ARG A 365 22.87 -8.95 -1.93
C ARG A 365 23.74 -9.17 -0.68
N ASN A 366 23.21 -9.90 0.31
CA ASN A 366 23.95 -10.23 1.52
C ASN A 366 24.86 -11.47 1.36
N GLN A 367 24.94 -12.03 0.15
CA GLN A 367 25.76 -13.19 -0.20
C GLN A 367 25.45 -14.43 0.66
N GLU A 368 24.19 -14.56 1.10
CA GLU A 368 23.74 -15.76 1.79
C GLU A 368 23.70 -16.94 0.81
N SER A 369 24.02 -18.13 1.32
CA SER A 369 24.01 -19.33 0.51
C SER A 369 22.57 -19.78 0.24
N VAL A 370 22.17 -19.75 -1.03
CA VAL A 370 20.86 -20.19 -1.50
C VAL A 370 21.04 -21.38 -2.44
N GLY A 371 20.34 -22.47 -2.15
CA GLY A 371 20.21 -23.62 -3.03
C GLY A 371 18.99 -23.44 -3.93
N ILE A 372 19.21 -23.49 -5.24
CA ILE A 372 18.16 -23.45 -6.26
C ILE A 372 18.00 -24.85 -6.82
N SER A 373 16.83 -25.46 -6.68
CA SER A 373 16.49 -26.73 -7.33
C SER A 373 15.64 -26.44 -8.55
N TYR A 374 16.12 -26.81 -9.73
CA TYR A 374 15.46 -26.52 -11.01
C TYR A 374 15.05 -27.80 -11.73
N MET A 375 14.05 -27.66 -12.60
CA MET A 375 13.52 -28.69 -13.47
C MET A 375 13.19 -28.06 -14.83
N LYS A 376 13.47 -28.77 -15.91
CA LYS A 376 13.12 -28.30 -17.26
C LYS A 376 11.61 -28.10 -17.39
N TYR A 377 11.21 -26.94 -17.90
CA TYR A 377 9.82 -26.60 -18.14
C TYR A 377 9.33 -27.25 -19.43
N ASP A 378 8.16 -27.87 -19.35
CA ASP A 378 7.47 -28.49 -20.48
C ASP A 378 6.72 -27.43 -21.30
N ASN A 379 7.38 -26.92 -22.34
CA ASN A 379 6.81 -25.92 -23.28
C ASN A 379 5.93 -26.57 -24.36
N GLN A 380 5.11 -27.57 -24.02
CA GLN A 380 4.20 -28.27 -24.95
C GLN A 380 2.75 -28.28 -24.45
N LYS A 381 1.80 -28.45 -25.38
CA LYS A 381 0.38 -28.64 -25.04
C LYS A 381 0.15 -30.08 -24.54
N ARG A 382 0.03 -30.28 -23.23
CA ARG A 382 -0.20 -31.62 -22.63
C ARG A 382 -1.50 -32.31 -23.07
N ASN A 383 -2.51 -31.55 -23.51
CA ASN A 383 -3.76 -32.14 -23.99
C ASN A 383 -3.56 -33.01 -25.25
N THR A 384 -2.44 -32.86 -25.97
CA THR A 384 -2.14 -33.64 -27.18
C THR A 384 -1.15 -34.78 -26.94
N HIS A 385 -0.33 -34.72 -25.87
CA HIS A 385 0.64 -35.76 -25.51
C HIS A 385 0.73 -35.92 -23.98
N PRO A 386 0.11 -36.95 -23.38
CA PRO A 386 0.29 -37.26 -21.97
C PRO A 386 1.74 -37.70 -21.73
N ASP A 387 2.45 -37.05 -20.80
CA ASP A 387 3.73 -37.50 -20.24
C ASP A 387 3.46 -38.15 -18.87
N PRO A 388 3.33 -39.50 -18.78
CA PRO A 388 3.01 -40.17 -17.53
C PRO A 388 4.14 -39.94 -16.52
N GLY A 389 3.86 -39.17 -15.47
CA GLY A 389 4.81 -38.92 -14.39
C GLY A 389 5.86 -37.84 -14.65
N HIS A 390 5.66 -36.98 -15.66
CA HIS A 390 6.54 -35.83 -15.95
C HIS A 390 8.00 -36.23 -16.21
N ALA A 391 8.22 -37.37 -16.88
CA ALA A 391 9.54 -37.94 -17.10
C ALA A 391 10.45 -36.98 -17.88
N SER A 392 9.90 -36.30 -18.90
CA SER A 392 10.65 -35.35 -19.74
C SER A 392 11.16 -34.12 -18.99
N MET A 393 10.42 -33.67 -17.96
CA MET A 393 10.84 -32.57 -17.09
C MET A 393 11.91 -33.03 -16.10
N ARG A 394 11.75 -34.24 -15.55
CA ARG A 394 12.66 -34.83 -14.56
C ARG A 394 14.01 -35.25 -15.15
N ASP A 395 14.08 -35.47 -16.47
CA ASP A 395 15.32 -35.80 -17.16
C ASP A 395 16.39 -34.70 -17.05
N ASP A 396 15.96 -33.45 -16.86
CA ASP A 396 16.82 -32.27 -16.72
C ASP A 396 16.45 -31.50 -15.46
N MET A 397 16.66 -32.17 -14.32
CA MET A 397 16.55 -31.64 -12.97
C MET A 397 17.94 -31.54 -12.34
N GLY A 398 18.17 -30.48 -11.56
CA GLY A 398 19.43 -30.29 -10.87
C GLY A 398 19.37 -29.22 -9.79
N SER A 399 20.54 -28.86 -9.26
CA SER A 399 20.65 -27.79 -8.28
C SER A 399 21.82 -26.85 -8.57
N VAL A 400 21.62 -25.56 -8.35
CA VAL A 400 22.66 -24.54 -8.34
C VAL A 400 22.78 -23.99 -6.93
N LYS A 401 24.01 -23.68 -6.50
CA LYS A 401 24.24 -22.92 -5.28
C LYS A 401 24.63 -21.51 -5.65
N PHE A 402 24.02 -20.54 -4.99
CA PHE A 402 24.35 -19.13 -5.11
C PHE A 402 24.83 -18.61 -3.74
N GLY A 403 25.84 -17.74 -3.70
CA GLY A 403 26.47 -17.25 -2.47
C GLY A 403 27.98 -17.48 -2.46
N ARG A 404 28.66 -17.16 -1.35
CA ARG A 404 30.13 -17.34 -1.26
C ARG A 404 30.53 -18.78 -1.60
N SER A 405 31.33 -18.94 -2.66
CA SER A 405 32.14 -20.15 -2.82
C SER A 405 33.13 -20.20 -1.67
N THR A 406 33.09 -21.26 -0.87
CA THR A 406 34.07 -21.53 0.18
C THR A 406 35.50 -21.70 -0.38
N GLU A 407 35.67 -21.79 -1.70
CA GLU A 407 36.93 -22.16 -2.34
C GLU A 407 37.74 -20.97 -2.89
N LEU A 408 37.14 -19.79 -3.15
CA LEU A 408 37.85 -18.66 -3.79
C LEU A 408 37.64 -17.27 -3.16
N GLY A 409 36.73 -17.11 -2.19
CA GLY A 409 36.67 -15.89 -1.35
C GLY A 409 36.30 -14.57 -2.02
N GLU A 410 36.07 -14.53 -3.34
CA GLU A 410 35.66 -13.32 -4.05
C GLU A 410 34.17 -13.00 -3.83
N PRO A 411 33.82 -11.74 -3.53
CA PRO A 411 32.44 -11.31 -3.33
C PRO A 411 31.69 -11.26 -4.67
N LEU A 412 30.42 -11.71 -4.66
CA LEU A 412 29.53 -11.58 -5.81
C LEU A 412 29.35 -10.12 -6.22
N ILE A 413 29.45 -9.85 -7.52
CA ILE A 413 29.20 -8.53 -8.08
C ILE A 413 27.70 -8.41 -8.39
N VAL A 414 26.97 -7.75 -7.50
CA VAL A 414 25.53 -7.49 -7.63
C VAL A 414 25.32 -6.04 -8.06
N LYS A 415 24.68 -5.83 -9.22
CA LYS A 415 24.35 -4.49 -9.72
C LYS A 415 22.84 -4.25 -9.76
N ARG A 416 22.46 -2.98 -9.66
CA ARG A 416 21.09 -2.52 -9.84
C ARG A 416 21.05 -1.37 -10.84
N GLU A 417 20.60 -1.65 -12.05
CA GLU A 417 20.65 -0.72 -13.19
C GLU A 417 19.46 -0.94 -14.15
N GLY A 418 19.22 0.01 -15.06
CA GLY A 418 18.16 -0.10 -16.06
C GLY A 418 16.79 0.42 -15.58
N GLU A 419 16.66 1.74 -15.44
CA GLU A 419 15.40 2.39 -15.00
C GLU A 419 14.29 2.30 -16.05
N THR A 420 14.67 2.13 -17.33
CA THR A 420 13.75 1.94 -18.45
C THR A 420 14.04 0.62 -19.15
N LEU A 421 13.08 0.14 -19.94
CA LEU A 421 13.24 -1.08 -20.71
C LEU A 421 14.48 -1.04 -21.62
N ASP A 422 14.73 0.08 -22.29
CA ASP A 422 15.87 0.24 -23.21
C ASP A 422 17.19 0.40 -22.44
N ALA A 423 17.18 1.10 -21.30
CA ALA A 423 18.35 1.15 -20.44
C ALA A 423 18.72 -0.24 -19.92
N PHE A 424 17.72 -1.05 -19.54
CA PHE A 424 17.93 -2.41 -19.06
C PHE A 424 18.49 -3.34 -20.15
N VAL A 425 17.99 -3.25 -21.38
CA VAL A 425 18.58 -3.94 -22.54
C VAL A 425 20.03 -3.49 -22.77
N GLY A 426 20.30 -2.19 -22.68
CA GLY A 426 21.67 -1.67 -22.79
C GLY A 426 22.62 -2.21 -21.72
N VAL A 427 22.15 -2.53 -20.50
CA VAL A 427 22.96 -3.22 -19.49
C VAL A 427 23.27 -4.66 -19.93
N MET A 428 22.30 -5.38 -20.50
CA MET A 428 22.52 -6.74 -21.00
C MET A 428 23.50 -6.79 -22.16
N GLU A 429 23.45 -5.82 -23.08
CA GLU A 429 24.42 -5.70 -24.18
C GLU A 429 25.85 -5.44 -23.68
N ARG A 430 26.00 -4.65 -22.62
CA ARG A 430 27.31 -4.44 -21.97
C ARG A 430 27.79 -5.70 -21.27
N TRP A 431 26.91 -6.34 -20.51
CA TRP A 431 27.25 -7.54 -19.76
C TRP A 431 27.57 -8.74 -20.67
N ALA A 432 26.89 -8.87 -21.81
CA ALA A 432 27.20 -9.91 -22.80
C ALA A 432 28.62 -9.74 -23.38
N LYS A 433 29.09 -8.50 -23.56
CA LYS A 433 30.44 -8.19 -24.05
C LYS A 433 31.53 -8.31 -22.99
N ASP A 434 31.15 -8.17 -21.73
CA ASP A 434 32.03 -8.30 -20.57
C ASP A 434 31.36 -9.20 -19.51
N PRO A 435 31.43 -10.54 -19.66
CA PRO A 435 30.76 -11.48 -18.75
C PRO A 435 31.17 -11.37 -17.28
N ASP A 436 32.33 -10.75 -17.00
CA ASP A 436 32.86 -10.53 -15.66
C ASP A 436 32.38 -9.19 -15.05
N GLU A 437 31.64 -8.37 -15.80
CA GLU A 437 31.10 -7.08 -15.33
C GLU A 437 30.25 -7.24 -14.05
N MET A 438 29.47 -8.32 -13.98
CA MET A 438 28.64 -8.66 -12.83
C MET A 438 28.30 -10.16 -12.77
N ASP A 439 27.70 -10.59 -11.65
CA ASP A 439 27.17 -11.93 -11.44
C ASP A 439 25.64 -11.96 -11.31
N TYR A 440 25.06 -10.84 -10.87
CA TYR A 440 23.64 -10.71 -10.66
C TYR A 440 23.17 -9.26 -10.91
N LEU A 441 22.11 -9.12 -11.69
CA LEU A 441 21.53 -7.84 -12.08
C LEU A 441 20.08 -7.78 -11.62
N ILE A 442 19.76 -6.75 -10.83
CA ILE A 442 18.38 -6.36 -10.48
C ILE A 442 18.01 -5.14 -11.34
N PRO A 443 16.88 -5.12 -12.04
CA PRO A 443 16.40 -3.91 -12.69
C PRO A 443 16.29 -2.76 -11.68
N ALA A 444 16.70 -1.55 -12.06
CA ALA A 444 16.59 -0.38 -11.18
C ALA A 444 15.13 -0.04 -10.85
N PHE A 445 14.22 -0.34 -11.76
CA PHE A 445 12.78 -0.24 -11.58
C PHE A 445 12.13 -1.48 -12.18
N SER A 446 10.92 -1.85 -11.74
CA SER A 446 10.13 -2.93 -12.37
C SER A 446 9.81 -2.54 -13.82
N THR A 447 10.71 -2.84 -14.76
CA THR A 447 10.62 -2.47 -16.18
C THR A 447 9.76 -3.44 -16.99
N CYS A 448 9.46 -4.61 -16.43
CA CYS A 448 8.67 -5.66 -17.05
C CYS A 448 8.06 -6.59 -15.98
N GLU A 449 6.89 -7.16 -16.24
CA GLU A 449 6.27 -8.20 -15.39
C GLU A 449 6.91 -9.59 -15.54
N THR A 450 7.79 -9.80 -16.52
CA THR A 450 8.31 -11.12 -16.95
C THR A 450 9.75 -11.40 -16.51
N ILE A 451 10.50 -10.38 -16.06
CA ILE A 451 11.88 -10.55 -15.58
C ILE A 451 12.09 -9.65 -14.37
N ASP A 452 12.38 -10.27 -13.24
CA ASP A 452 12.70 -9.59 -11.98
C ASP A 452 14.22 -9.49 -11.76
N ALA A 453 15.02 -10.35 -12.39
CA ALA A 453 16.48 -10.30 -12.32
C ALA A 453 17.16 -11.10 -13.44
N VAL A 454 18.46 -10.89 -13.62
CA VAL A 454 19.31 -11.74 -14.44
C VAL A 454 20.49 -12.24 -13.63
N ALA A 455 20.77 -13.54 -13.66
CA ALA A 455 21.82 -14.19 -12.88
C ALA A 455 22.78 -15.00 -13.74
N LYS A 456 24.09 -14.87 -13.52
CA LYS A 456 25.11 -15.73 -14.12
C LYS A 456 25.32 -16.95 -13.22
N TRP A 457 24.89 -18.12 -13.68
CA TRP A 457 24.91 -19.36 -12.89
C TRP A 457 25.64 -20.49 -13.59
N GLU A 458 26.26 -21.35 -12.78
CA GLU A 458 26.97 -22.51 -13.26
C GLU A 458 26.14 -23.78 -13.02
N PHE A 459 25.74 -24.42 -14.10
CA PHE A 459 24.94 -25.65 -14.09
C PHE A 459 25.87 -26.85 -14.20
N LYS A 460 25.82 -27.76 -13.23
CA LYS A 460 26.52 -29.04 -13.34
C LYS A 460 25.66 -30.03 -14.11
N SER A 461 26.15 -30.44 -15.27
CA SER A 461 25.50 -31.51 -16.05
C SER A 461 25.69 -32.88 -15.39
N LYS A 462 24.89 -33.87 -15.80
CA LYS A 462 25.01 -35.28 -15.38
C LYS A 462 26.40 -35.88 -15.70
N THR A 463 27.13 -35.32 -16.68
CA THR A 463 28.48 -35.74 -17.05
C THR A 463 29.59 -35.03 -16.24
N GLY A 464 29.22 -34.16 -15.30
CA GLY A 464 30.16 -33.42 -14.45
C GLY A 464 30.73 -32.15 -15.11
N VAL A 465 30.42 -31.88 -16.38
CA VAL A 465 30.82 -30.65 -17.06
C VAL A 465 29.96 -29.50 -16.56
N ALA A 466 30.61 -28.44 -16.11
CA ALA A 466 29.95 -27.23 -15.65
C ALA A 466 29.69 -26.30 -16.85
N VAL A 467 28.45 -25.82 -16.99
CA VAL A 467 28.03 -24.92 -18.06
C VAL A 467 27.55 -23.62 -17.43
N LYS A 468 28.24 -22.51 -17.72
CA LYS A 468 27.80 -21.18 -17.31
C LYS A 468 26.63 -20.73 -18.18
N ARG A 469 25.63 -20.10 -17.57
CA ARG A 469 24.44 -19.56 -18.26
C ARG A 469 23.99 -18.25 -17.63
N PHE A 470 23.51 -17.35 -18.47
CA PHE A 470 22.74 -16.18 -18.07
C PHE A 470 21.27 -16.57 -17.92
N CYS A 471 20.76 -16.49 -16.70
CA CYS A 471 19.43 -16.90 -16.32
C CYS A 471 18.54 -15.66 -16.20
N LEU A 472 17.58 -15.49 -17.11
CA LEU A 472 16.49 -14.53 -16.96
C LEU A 472 15.53 -15.06 -15.89
N LEU A 473 15.49 -14.43 -14.74
CA LEU A 473 14.74 -14.88 -13.57
C LEU A 473 13.40 -14.16 -13.47
N GLN A 474 12.35 -14.94 -13.23
CA GLN A 474 11.06 -14.46 -12.77
C GLN A 474 10.74 -15.08 -11.42
N LEU A 475 10.54 -14.27 -10.40
CA LEU A 475 10.07 -14.69 -9.09
C LEU A 475 8.55 -14.68 -9.07
N THR A 476 7.92 -15.77 -8.63
CA THR A 476 6.47 -15.83 -8.62
C THR A 476 5.90 -16.74 -7.54
N MET A 477 4.75 -16.33 -7.03
CA MET A 477 3.89 -17.14 -6.16
C MET A 477 2.81 -17.88 -6.95
N ALA A 478 2.56 -17.46 -8.19
CA ALA A 478 1.43 -17.94 -8.96
C ALA A 478 1.73 -19.29 -9.60
N ASP A 479 0.76 -20.20 -9.56
CA ASP A 479 0.83 -21.47 -10.30
C ASP A 479 0.73 -21.26 -11.81
N LYS A 480 0.24 -20.08 -12.23
CA LYS A 480 0.16 -19.66 -13.63
C LYS A 480 0.69 -18.25 -13.80
N HIS A 481 1.72 -18.06 -14.62
CA HIS A 481 2.37 -16.77 -14.83
C HIS A 481 2.33 -16.31 -16.29
N LYS A 482 2.07 -15.01 -16.52
CA LYS A 482 2.05 -14.42 -17.86
C LYS A 482 3.47 -14.20 -18.36
N CYS A 483 3.80 -14.72 -19.53
CA CYS A 483 5.15 -14.61 -20.08
C CYS A 483 5.09 -14.22 -21.55
N GLU A 484 5.64 -13.06 -21.89
CA GLU A 484 5.62 -12.53 -23.26
C GLU A 484 6.89 -12.93 -24.01
N ALA A 485 6.73 -13.71 -25.09
CA ALA A 485 7.83 -14.24 -25.89
C ALA A 485 8.71 -13.13 -26.49
N SER A 486 8.09 -12.05 -26.95
CA SER A 486 8.76 -10.88 -27.53
C SER A 486 9.70 -10.23 -26.51
N VAL A 487 9.25 -10.13 -25.26
CA VAL A 487 10.02 -9.54 -24.17
C VAL A 487 11.19 -10.44 -23.79
N LEU A 488 10.94 -11.75 -23.58
CA LEU A 488 12.02 -12.71 -23.33
C LEU A 488 13.08 -12.69 -24.44
N SER A 489 12.64 -12.66 -25.69
CA SER A 489 13.55 -12.57 -26.83
C SER A 489 14.36 -11.27 -26.77
N LYS A 490 13.73 -10.12 -26.53
CA LYS A 490 14.42 -8.81 -26.43
C LYS A 490 15.58 -8.86 -25.44
N PHE A 491 15.42 -9.55 -24.31
CA PHE A 491 16.43 -9.66 -23.26
C PHE A 491 17.44 -10.79 -23.46
N ALA A 492 17.08 -11.85 -24.17
CA ALA A 492 18.01 -12.94 -24.47
C ALA A 492 18.95 -12.62 -25.64
N GLN A 493 18.48 -11.86 -26.64
CA GLN A 493 19.23 -11.57 -27.86
C GLN A 493 20.63 -10.99 -27.63
N PRO A 494 20.86 -10.05 -26.68
CA PRO A 494 22.21 -9.54 -26.41
C PRO A 494 23.24 -10.62 -26.12
N PHE A 495 22.87 -11.62 -25.32
CA PHE A 495 23.76 -12.73 -24.95
C PHE A 495 23.90 -13.75 -26.10
N LEU A 496 22.79 -14.10 -26.75
CA LEU A 496 22.82 -15.02 -27.89
C LEU A 496 23.67 -14.49 -29.06
N GLY A 497 23.70 -13.17 -29.26
CA GLY A 497 24.53 -12.51 -30.27
C GLY A 497 26.03 -12.58 -29.99
N GLU A 498 26.43 -12.79 -28.74
CA GLU A 498 27.83 -12.97 -28.31
C GLU A 498 28.14 -14.46 -28.04
N ASP A 499 27.35 -15.39 -28.59
CA ASP A 499 27.46 -16.85 -28.41
C ASP A 499 27.36 -17.34 -26.95
N GLU A 500 26.82 -16.52 -26.05
CA GLU A 500 26.62 -16.86 -24.64
C GLU A 500 25.40 -17.76 -24.43
N GLN A 501 25.47 -18.62 -23.40
CA GLN A 501 24.36 -19.51 -23.06
C GLN A 501 23.32 -18.76 -22.21
N VAL A 502 22.07 -18.76 -22.66
CA VAL A 502 20.94 -18.14 -21.95
C VAL A 502 19.94 -19.20 -21.51
N CYS A 503 19.19 -18.94 -20.44
CA CYS A 503 17.93 -19.62 -20.17
C CYS A 503 16.96 -18.69 -19.47
N TYR A 504 15.67 -19.04 -19.46
CA TYR A 504 14.69 -18.42 -18.57
C TYR A 504 14.31 -19.38 -17.44
N MET A 505 14.11 -18.83 -16.25
CA MET A 505 13.74 -19.60 -15.07
C MET A 505 12.64 -18.91 -14.27
N ALA A 506 11.51 -19.60 -14.12
CA ALA A 506 10.47 -19.22 -13.16
C ALA A 506 10.81 -19.80 -11.78
N LEU A 507 11.19 -18.93 -10.84
CA LEU A 507 11.49 -19.28 -9.46
C LEU A 507 10.22 -19.16 -8.60
N LEU A 508 9.72 -20.31 -8.13
CA LEU A 508 8.55 -20.40 -7.29
C LEU A 508 8.92 -20.04 -5.84
N CYS A 509 8.34 -18.96 -5.34
CA CYS A 509 8.49 -18.47 -3.97
C CYS A 509 7.35 -19.01 -3.09
N GLY A 510 7.48 -18.96 -1.76
CA GLY A 510 6.34 -19.12 -0.85
C GLY A 510 6.22 -20.42 -0.07
N ASP A 511 7.14 -21.36 -0.23
CA ASP A 511 7.16 -22.59 0.56
C ASP A 511 7.92 -22.35 1.87
N ASP A 512 7.26 -21.71 2.85
CA ASP A 512 7.63 -21.89 4.27
C ASP A 512 7.21 -23.31 4.68
N GLU A 513 7.86 -24.31 4.10
CA GLU A 513 7.65 -25.68 4.52
C GLU A 513 8.33 -25.88 5.87
N ASP A 514 7.50 -26.26 6.84
CA ASP A 514 7.92 -26.70 8.16
C ASP A 514 9.09 -27.68 7.98
N LYS A 515 10.27 -27.35 8.52
CA LYS A 515 11.48 -28.21 8.38
C LYS A 515 11.25 -29.64 8.92
N SER A 516 10.15 -29.85 9.64
CA SER A 516 9.67 -31.12 10.16
C SER A 516 8.84 -31.95 9.17
N ASP A 517 8.43 -31.39 8.03
CA ASP A 517 7.61 -32.07 7.03
C ASP A 517 8.45 -33.03 6.17
N LYS A 518 8.27 -34.33 6.40
CA LYS A 518 8.93 -35.40 5.65
C LYS A 518 8.56 -35.43 4.15
N ASN A 519 7.50 -34.72 3.74
CA ASN A 519 7.03 -34.66 2.36
C ASN A 519 7.36 -33.35 1.64
N ALA A 520 8.13 -32.45 2.27
CA ALA A 520 8.52 -31.15 1.72
C ALA A 520 9.09 -31.23 0.29
N GLU A 521 10.06 -32.12 0.08
CA GLU A 521 10.68 -32.29 -1.24
C GLU A 521 9.69 -32.76 -2.32
N GLN A 522 8.78 -33.67 -1.98
CA GLN A 522 7.75 -34.13 -2.92
C GLN A 522 6.74 -33.04 -3.24
N LYS A 523 6.41 -32.18 -2.29
CA LYS A 523 5.52 -31.02 -2.50
C LYS A 523 6.16 -30.00 -3.43
N LYS A 524 7.44 -29.66 -3.24
CA LYS A 524 8.20 -28.79 -4.16
C LYS A 524 8.22 -29.33 -5.58
N ILE A 525 8.50 -30.62 -5.75
CA ILE A 525 8.48 -31.29 -7.06
C ILE A 525 7.09 -31.19 -7.69
N ARG A 526 6.03 -31.54 -6.95
CA ARG A 526 4.66 -31.45 -7.46
C ARG A 526 4.29 -30.03 -7.88
N ARG A 527 4.72 -29.03 -7.11
CA ARG A 527 4.46 -27.62 -7.42
C ARG A 527 5.11 -27.20 -8.74
N MET A 528 6.37 -27.58 -8.95
CA MET A 528 7.06 -27.38 -10.24
C MET A 528 6.34 -28.10 -11.39
N GLU A 529 5.87 -29.33 -11.18
CA GLU A 529 5.13 -30.11 -12.17
C GLU A 529 3.76 -29.52 -12.54
N THR A 530 3.12 -28.82 -11.60
CA THR A 530 1.82 -28.17 -11.80
C THR A 530 1.92 -26.75 -12.37
N PHE A 531 3.05 -26.06 -12.20
CA PHE A 531 3.25 -24.69 -12.68
C PHE A 531 3.10 -24.55 -14.20
N ARG A 532 2.49 -23.45 -14.66
CA ARG A 532 2.29 -23.15 -16.08
C ARG A 532 2.63 -21.71 -16.45
N LEU A 533 3.21 -21.53 -17.62
CA LEU A 533 3.30 -20.24 -18.28
C LEU A 533 2.00 -19.92 -19.04
N ASN A 534 1.74 -18.64 -19.29
CA ASN A 534 0.60 -18.14 -20.03
C ASN A 534 1.09 -17.15 -21.11
N PRO A 535 1.04 -17.53 -22.41
CA PRO A 535 0.52 -18.79 -22.94
C PRO A 535 1.34 -20.01 -22.52
N VAL A 536 0.71 -21.19 -22.49
CA VAL A 536 1.36 -22.47 -22.09
C VAL A 536 2.53 -22.82 -23.00
N VAL A 537 2.35 -22.52 -24.30
CA VAL A 537 3.41 -22.59 -25.30
C VAL A 537 3.82 -21.17 -25.61
N ILE A 538 5.05 -20.83 -25.28
CA ILE A 538 5.64 -19.56 -25.68
C ILE A 538 6.17 -19.73 -27.11
N ALA A 539 5.87 -18.78 -28.00
CA ALA A 539 6.33 -18.75 -29.38
C ALA A 539 6.37 -17.29 -29.87
N LEU A 540 7.21 -16.97 -30.85
CA LEU A 540 7.25 -15.64 -31.47
C LEU A 540 6.05 -15.48 -32.42
N GLU A 541 5.45 -14.29 -32.50
CA GLU A 541 4.24 -14.08 -33.34
C GLU A 541 4.45 -14.41 -34.83
N ASN A 542 5.69 -14.28 -35.31
CA ASN A 542 6.07 -14.49 -36.71
C ASN A 542 6.85 -15.80 -36.96
N ASP A 543 7.15 -16.58 -35.92
CA ASP A 543 7.84 -17.85 -36.04
C ASP A 543 7.20 -18.88 -35.09
N LYS A 544 6.80 -20.03 -35.63
CA LYS A 544 6.30 -21.14 -34.80
C LYS A 544 7.41 -21.74 -33.93
N SER A 545 8.67 -21.31 -34.12
CA SER A 545 9.79 -21.65 -33.26
C SER A 545 9.80 -20.79 -31.98
N PHE A 546 10.11 -21.43 -30.86
CA PHE A 546 10.37 -20.78 -29.58
C PHE A 546 11.80 -20.22 -29.60
N PRO A 547 12.11 -19.13 -28.86
CA PRO A 547 13.50 -18.74 -28.59
C PRO A 547 14.38 -19.97 -28.31
N SER A 548 15.54 -20.06 -28.95
CA SER A 548 16.37 -21.27 -29.01
C SER A 548 16.98 -21.73 -27.68
N PHE A 549 16.61 -21.13 -26.55
CA PHE A 549 17.20 -21.36 -25.24
C PHE A 549 16.29 -22.14 -24.28
N PRO A 550 16.83 -22.81 -23.24
CA PRO A 550 16.04 -23.61 -22.31
C PRO A 550 15.10 -22.80 -21.41
N LEU A 551 13.98 -23.43 -21.02
CA LEU A 551 13.06 -22.95 -20.00
C LEU A 551 13.14 -23.85 -18.77
N TYR A 552 13.16 -23.23 -17.59
CA TYR A 552 13.17 -23.93 -16.30
C TYR A 552 12.07 -23.41 -15.39
N VAL A 553 11.62 -24.29 -14.50
CA VAL A 553 10.90 -23.95 -13.28
C VAL A 553 11.76 -24.38 -12.10
N ALA A 554 11.79 -23.58 -11.04
CA ALA A 554 12.66 -23.83 -9.90
C ALA A 554 12.02 -23.48 -8.57
N THR A 555 12.59 -24.02 -7.49
CA THR A 555 12.32 -23.65 -6.10
C THR A 555 13.65 -23.29 -5.43
N HIS A 556 13.60 -22.57 -4.30
CA HIS A 556 14.80 -22.25 -3.54
C HIS A 556 14.71 -22.67 -2.07
N ALA A 557 15.87 -22.81 -1.44
CA ALA A 557 16.03 -23.03 -0.01
C ALA A 557 17.32 -22.36 0.47
N LEU A 558 17.32 -21.83 1.69
CA LEU A 558 18.55 -21.39 2.36
C LEU A 558 19.38 -22.61 2.76
N LEU A 559 20.70 -22.52 2.59
CA LEU A 559 21.66 -23.59 2.85
C LEU A 559 22.38 -23.46 4.19
#